data_AF-A0A3B9W5Q5-F1
#
_entry.id   AF-A0A3B9W5Q5-F1
#
_cell.length_a   1.000
_cell.length_b   1.000
_cell.length_c   1.000
_cell.angle_alpha   90.00
_cell.angle_beta   90.00
_cell.angle_gamma   90.00
#
_symmetry.space_group_name_H-M   'P 1'
#
loop_
_entity.id
_entity.type
_entity.pdbx_description
1 polymer ?
#
loop_
_entity_poly.entity_id
_entity_poly.type
_entity_poly.pdbx_seq_one_letter_code
_entity_poly.pdbx_strand_id
1 'polypeptide(L)'
;MNTQEEQLIPAQNGADTPETQSLKSHSLAFISDEATGIRVPVTEIALEPSPNGEANGPFRTYRTAGPGSDPVVGLNPFRSEWIAARGDTEPYSGRERNLLDDGKSAVRRGAASAEWKGAQPVPRRAVDGRTVTQMHYARQGVITPEMQFVALRENCDVELVRSEVAAGHAIIPNNINHPESEPMIIGKAFLVKINANIGNSAVTSSIAEEVDKLQWATQWGADTVMDLSTGDDIHTTREWLIRNSPVPIGTVPIYQALEKV
;
A
#
# COMPACT_ATOMS: atom_id res chain seq x y z
N MET A 1 16.09 41.14 19.37
CA MET A 1 15.13 40.54 20.31
C MET A 1 13.73 40.76 19.75
N ASN A 2 13.20 39.74 19.08
CA ASN A 2 11.76 39.54 18.90
C ASN A 2 11.62 38.09 18.42
N THR A 3 11.51 37.19 19.40
CA THR A 3 11.14 35.79 19.25
C THR A 3 9.66 35.74 18.91
N GLN A 4 9.32 35.40 17.67
CA GLN A 4 7.96 34.95 17.35
C GLN A 4 7.86 33.48 17.77
N GLU A 5 7.07 33.23 18.81
CA GLU A 5 6.66 31.90 19.22
C GLU A 5 5.84 31.27 18.10
N GLU A 6 6.39 30.24 17.46
CA GLU A 6 5.62 29.30 16.64
C GLU A 6 4.56 28.63 17.53
N GLN A 7 3.29 28.96 17.28
CA GLN A 7 2.16 28.30 17.90
C GLN A 7 2.11 26.84 17.42
N LEU A 8 2.56 25.93 18.29
CA LEU A 8 2.27 24.50 18.20
C LEU A 8 0.75 24.29 18.19
N ILE A 9 0.25 23.69 17.11
CA ILE A 9 -1.13 23.20 17.01
C ILE A 9 -1.33 22.12 18.08
N PRO A 10 -2.39 22.17 18.90
CA PRO A 10 -2.59 21.19 19.96
C PRO A 10 -2.98 19.83 19.37
N ALA A 11 -2.38 18.77 19.91
CA ALA A 11 -2.76 17.40 19.65
C ALA A 11 -4.24 17.19 20.04
N GLN A 12 -5.10 16.94 19.05
CA GLN A 12 -6.45 16.45 19.31
C GLN A 12 -6.37 14.98 19.68
N ASN A 13 -6.37 14.71 20.99
CA ASN A 13 -6.68 13.40 21.54
C ASN A 13 -8.18 13.12 21.33
N GLY A 14 -8.50 12.32 20.31
CA GLY A 14 -9.83 11.77 20.09
C GLY A 14 -9.69 10.50 19.26
N ALA A 15 -10.15 9.37 19.81
CA ALA A 15 -10.26 8.11 19.08
C ALA A 15 -11.44 8.17 18.10
N ASP A 16 -11.40 9.13 17.18
CA ASP A 16 -12.35 9.22 16.08
C ASP A 16 -11.76 8.42 14.91
N THR A 17 -12.36 7.24 14.70
CA THR A 17 -12.28 6.49 13.44
C THR A 17 -12.38 7.51 12.29
N PRO A 18 -11.43 7.57 11.35
CA PRO A 18 -11.50 8.56 10.28
C PRO A 18 -12.86 8.41 9.59
N GLU A 19 -13.70 9.46 9.64
CA GLU A 19 -14.95 9.54 8.89
C GLU A 19 -14.57 9.54 7.41
N THR A 20 -14.36 8.35 6.85
CA THR A 20 -14.40 8.14 5.41
C THR A 20 -15.72 8.74 4.93
N GLN A 21 -15.73 9.49 3.83
CA GLN A 21 -16.96 9.91 3.12
C GLN A 21 -17.70 8.70 2.49
N SER A 22 -17.70 7.58 3.19
CA SER A 22 -18.45 6.37 2.99
C SER A 22 -19.90 6.70 3.33
N LEU A 23 -20.79 6.55 2.35
CA LEU A 23 -22.23 6.70 2.55
C LEU A 23 -22.66 5.95 3.82
N LYS A 24 -23.66 6.45 4.56
CA LYS A 24 -24.10 5.83 5.84
C LYS A 24 -24.42 4.32 5.75
N SER A 25 -24.72 3.82 4.56
CA SER A 25 -24.98 2.41 4.29
C SER A 25 -23.74 1.53 4.13
N HIS A 26 -22.54 2.11 4.06
CA HIS A 26 -21.29 1.41 3.74
C HIS A 26 -20.43 1.23 5.00
N SER A 27 -20.02 0.00 5.28
CA SER A 27 -19.17 -0.35 6.42
C SER A 27 -18.01 -1.27 6.00
N LEU A 28 -16.98 -1.34 6.86
CA LEU A 28 -15.91 -2.32 6.72
C LEU A 28 -16.40 -3.68 7.21
N ALA A 29 -16.26 -4.71 6.36
CA ALA A 29 -16.46 -6.10 6.73
C ALA A 29 -15.28 -6.95 6.25
N PHE A 30 -15.30 -8.24 6.55
CA PHE A 30 -14.23 -9.17 6.19
C PHE A 30 -14.79 -10.48 5.61
N ILE A 31 -14.09 -10.99 4.61
CA ILE A 31 -14.19 -12.39 4.18
C ILE A 31 -13.04 -13.13 4.86
N SER A 32 -13.36 -14.22 5.56
CA SER A 32 -12.38 -15.00 6.33
C SER A 32 -12.26 -16.41 5.78
N ASP A 33 -11.04 -16.94 5.76
CA ASP A 33 -10.77 -18.37 5.64
C ASP A 33 -10.32 -18.89 7.01
N GLU A 34 -11.20 -19.65 7.67
CA GLU A 34 -10.95 -20.19 9.02
C GLU A 34 -9.79 -21.19 9.05
N ALA A 35 -9.49 -21.88 7.94
CA ALA A 35 -8.42 -22.87 7.90
C ALA A 35 -7.03 -22.21 7.89
N THR A 36 -6.91 -21.04 7.28
CA THR A 36 -5.66 -20.30 7.13
C THR A 36 -5.56 -19.11 8.08
N GLY A 37 -6.68 -18.67 8.66
CA GLY A 37 -6.79 -17.47 9.49
C GLY A 37 -6.72 -16.16 8.68
N ILE A 38 -6.72 -16.24 7.35
CA ILE A 38 -6.61 -15.07 6.48
C ILE A 38 -7.95 -14.33 6.46
N ARG A 39 -7.87 -13.00 6.57
CA ARG A 39 -9.02 -12.09 6.53
C ARG A 39 -8.80 -11.04 5.45
N VAL A 40 -9.75 -10.92 4.54
CA VAL A 40 -9.73 -9.98 3.42
C VAL A 40 -10.78 -8.88 3.64
N PRO A 41 -10.40 -7.60 3.64
CA PRO A 41 -11.34 -6.51 3.84
C PRO A 41 -12.24 -6.32 2.61
N VAL A 42 -13.51 -6.06 2.87
CA VAL A 42 -14.52 -5.72 1.85
C VAL A 42 -15.37 -4.55 2.34
N THR A 43 -16.01 -3.87 1.40
CA THR A 43 -17.03 -2.88 1.74
C THR A 43 -18.38 -3.59 1.74
N GLU A 44 -19.07 -3.57 2.87
CA GLU A 44 -20.41 -4.11 3.02
C GLU A 44 -21.43 -2.97 2.91
N ILE A 45 -22.45 -3.16 2.07
CA ILE A 45 -23.48 -2.17 1.77
C ILE A 45 -24.82 -2.71 2.28
N ALA A 46 -25.37 -2.03 3.28
CA ALA A 46 -26.71 -2.32 3.78
C ALA A 46 -27.77 -1.94 2.73
N LEU A 47 -28.69 -2.87 2.47
CA LEU A 47 -29.79 -2.69 1.52
C LEU A 47 -31.10 -2.46 2.27
N GLU A 48 -31.95 -1.58 1.74
CA GLU A 48 -33.31 -1.41 2.26
C GLU A 48 -34.14 -2.68 1.99
N PRO A 49 -35.19 -2.95 2.79
CA PRO A 49 -36.13 -4.01 2.50
C PRO A 49 -36.79 -3.84 1.12
N SER A 50 -37.11 -4.95 0.49
CA SER A 50 -37.87 -4.98 -0.77
C SER A 50 -39.27 -4.37 -0.57
N PRO A 51 -39.96 -3.90 -1.63
CA PRO A 51 -41.29 -3.28 -1.50
C PRO A 51 -42.36 -4.15 -0.83
N ASN A 52 -42.17 -5.47 -0.79
CA ASN A 52 -42.99 -6.45 -0.07
C ASN A 52 -42.66 -6.56 1.44
N GLY A 53 -41.71 -5.78 1.94
CA GLY A 53 -41.22 -5.79 3.33
C GLY A 53 -40.15 -6.84 3.62
N GLU A 54 -39.69 -7.61 2.62
CA GLU A 54 -38.67 -8.64 2.80
C GLU A 54 -37.28 -8.02 3.00
N ALA A 55 -36.55 -8.49 4.01
CA ALA A 55 -35.20 -7.99 4.29
C ALA A 55 -34.21 -8.48 3.23
N ASN A 56 -33.37 -7.58 2.74
CA ASN A 56 -32.29 -7.90 1.81
C ASN A 56 -30.98 -8.11 2.58
N GLY A 57 -30.25 -9.19 2.26
CA GLY A 57 -28.89 -9.38 2.77
C GLY A 57 -27.96 -8.27 2.26
N PRO A 58 -26.89 -7.94 3.01
CA PRO A 58 -25.99 -6.88 2.58
C PRO A 58 -25.23 -7.27 1.31
N PHE A 59 -24.94 -6.29 0.47
CA PHE A 59 -24.10 -6.48 -0.72
C PHE A 59 -22.65 -6.20 -0.38
N ARG A 60 -21.75 -7.13 -0.71
CA ARG A 60 -20.31 -6.97 -0.47
C ARG A 60 -19.59 -6.66 -1.77
N THR A 61 -18.75 -5.63 -1.73
CA THR A 61 -17.95 -5.21 -2.87
C THR A 61 -16.46 -5.16 -2.51
N TYR A 62 -15.64 -5.25 -3.55
CA TYR A 62 -14.19 -5.11 -3.47
C TYR A 62 -13.81 -3.77 -2.83
N ARG A 63 -12.77 -3.77 -2.00
CA ARG A 63 -12.32 -2.60 -1.24
C ARG A 63 -10.83 -2.40 -1.40
N THR A 64 -10.40 -1.19 -1.74
CA THR A 64 -9.00 -0.77 -1.89
C THR A 64 -8.56 0.27 -0.85
N ALA A 65 -9.50 0.85 -0.10
CA ALA A 65 -9.28 1.94 0.85
C ALA A 65 -8.32 1.59 2.02
N GLY A 66 -8.03 0.31 2.22
CA GLY A 66 -7.26 -0.17 3.37
C GLY A 66 -7.97 0.06 4.72
N PRO A 67 -7.20 -0.06 5.83
CA PRO A 67 -7.69 0.11 7.19
C PRO A 67 -7.78 1.57 7.64
N GLY A 68 -7.41 2.53 6.78
CA GLY A 68 -7.14 3.92 7.17
C GLY A 68 -5.73 4.07 7.77
N SER A 69 -5.11 5.24 7.60
CA SER A 69 -3.76 5.52 8.10
C SER A 69 -3.71 6.87 8.80
N ASP A 70 -3.06 6.93 9.96
CA ASP A 70 -2.49 8.18 10.46
C ASP A 70 -1.24 8.48 9.60
N PRO A 71 -1.23 9.57 8.80
CA PRO A 71 -0.15 9.89 7.88
C PRO A 71 1.24 9.88 8.53
N VAL A 72 1.37 10.24 9.81
CA VAL A 72 2.65 10.41 10.51
C VAL A 72 3.13 9.09 11.14
N VAL A 73 2.22 8.18 11.44
CA VAL A 73 2.54 6.87 12.03
C VAL A 73 2.77 5.83 10.94
N GLY A 74 1.94 5.84 9.90
CA GLY A 74 1.93 4.83 8.84
C GLY A 74 1.04 3.63 9.17
N LEU A 75 0.92 2.73 8.20
CA LEU A 75 0.11 1.52 8.30
C LEU A 75 0.82 0.42 9.08
N ASN A 76 0.02 -0.45 9.70
CA ASN A 76 0.53 -1.67 10.30
C ASN A 76 1.13 -2.60 9.22
N PRO A 77 2.40 -3.05 9.35
CA PRO A 77 3.06 -3.88 8.37
C PRO A 77 2.65 -5.36 8.50
N PHE A 78 1.36 -5.65 8.29
CA PHE A 78 0.73 -6.93 8.66
C PHE A 78 1.30 -8.17 7.94
N ARG A 79 1.93 -7.99 6.77
CA ARG A 79 2.57 -9.09 6.03
C ARG A 79 3.96 -9.46 6.56
N SER A 80 4.50 -8.71 7.52
CA SER A 80 5.86 -8.92 8.04
C SER A 80 6.07 -10.35 8.55
N GLU A 81 5.07 -10.90 9.26
CA GLU A 81 5.13 -12.27 9.75
C GLU A 81 5.13 -13.29 8.62
N TRP A 82 4.32 -13.10 7.58
CA TRP A 82 4.28 -13.99 6.41
C TRP A 82 5.63 -14.00 5.68
N ILE A 83 6.24 -12.83 5.52
CA ILE A 83 7.54 -12.68 4.86
C ILE A 83 8.66 -13.32 5.69
N ALA A 84 8.65 -13.13 7.01
CA ALA A 84 9.65 -13.73 7.90
C ALA A 84 9.50 -15.24 8.03
N ALA A 85 8.27 -15.75 8.15
CA ALA A 85 7.98 -17.17 8.36
C ALA A 85 8.42 -18.08 7.20
N ARG A 86 8.57 -17.54 5.98
CA ARG A 86 9.10 -18.28 4.83
C ARG A 86 10.58 -18.67 4.96
N GLY A 87 11.34 -18.00 5.83
CA GLY A 87 12.74 -18.36 6.10
C GLY A 87 13.70 -18.16 4.92
N ASP A 88 13.28 -17.42 3.88
CA ASP A 88 14.04 -17.16 2.66
C ASP A 88 14.43 -15.68 2.49
N THR A 89 14.15 -14.87 3.50
CA THR A 89 14.59 -13.48 3.61
C THR A 89 15.37 -13.25 4.89
N GLU A 90 16.33 -12.34 4.84
CA GLU A 90 17.14 -11.90 5.98
C GLU A 90 17.12 -10.36 6.10
N PRO A 91 17.18 -9.80 7.32
CA PRO A 91 17.38 -8.37 7.50
C PRO A 91 18.76 -7.96 6.99
N TYR A 92 18.87 -6.75 6.46
CA TYR A 92 20.15 -6.16 6.05
C TYR A 92 20.16 -4.65 6.30
N SER A 93 21.34 -4.03 6.25
CA SER A 93 21.53 -2.61 6.57
C SER A 93 20.81 -1.65 5.62
N GLY A 94 20.40 -2.10 4.44
CA GLY A 94 19.89 -1.21 3.41
C GLY A 94 20.98 -0.38 2.74
N ARG A 95 20.54 0.46 1.80
CA ARG A 95 21.33 1.55 1.22
C ARG A 95 21.20 2.76 2.14
N GLU A 96 22.32 3.42 2.45
CA GLU A 96 22.28 4.71 3.15
C GLU A 96 21.63 5.80 2.29
N ARG A 97 20.86 6.66 2.94
CA ARG A 97 20.19 7.78 2.27
C ARG A 97 21.21 8.82 1.84
N ASN A 98 21.09 9.31 0.61
CA ASN A 98 21.89 10.40 0.07
C ASN A 98 20.97 11.59 -0.21
N LEU A 99 21.36 12.81 0.16
CA LEU A 99 20.55 14.00 -0.14
C LEU A 99 20.29 14.22 -1.64
N LEU A 100 21.15 13.70 -2.52
CA LEU A 100 20.88 13.67 -3.97
C LEU A 100 19.66 12.81 -4.33
N ASP A 101 19.22 11.91 -3.46
CA ASP A 101 17.98 11.16 -3.63
C ASP A 101 16.73 12.06 -3.62
N ASP A 102 16.87 13.26 -3.05
CA ASP A 102 15.88 14.33 -2.96
C ASP A 102 16.24 15.56 -3.81
N GLY A 103 17.18 15.42 -4.75
CA GLY A 103 17.53 16.45 -5.72
C GLY A 103 18.60 17.45 -5.25
N LYS A 104 19.04 18.30 -6.19
CA LYS A 104 20.12 19.28 -5.96
C LYS A 104 19.72 20.35 -4.94
N SER A 105 18.43 20.66 -4.79
CA SER A 105 18.00 21.63 -3.77
C SER A 105 18.13 21.07 -2.36
N ALA A 106 17.82 19.80 -2.13
CA ALA A 106 18.04 19.17 -0.83
C ALA A 106 19.52 19.19 -0.43
N VAL A 107 20.43 18.95 -1.38
CA VAL A 107 21.88 19.10 -1.16
C VAL A 107 22.26 20.53 -0.78
N ARG A 108 21.74 21.54 -1.50
CA ARG A 108 21.99 22.96 -1.18
C ARG A 108 21.45 23.37 0.19
N ARG A 109 20.28 22.84 0.58
CA ARG A 109 19.69 23.05 1.90
C ARG A 109 20.43 22.30 3.02
N GLY A 110 21.09 21.19 2.68
CA GLY A 110 21.74 20.29 3.63
C GLY A 110 20.77 19.34 4.36
N ALA A 111 19.50 19.31 3.97
CA ALA A 111 18.46 18.50 4.59
C ALA A 111 17.27 18.23 3.64
N ALA A 112 16.50 17.17 3.94
CA ALA A 112 15.17 16.95 3.35
C ALA A 112 14.18 18.04 3.77
N SER A 113 13.10 18.22 3.00
CA SER A 113 12.01 19.10 3.41
C SER A 113 11.20 18.55 4.61
N ALA A 114 10.85 17.26 4.61
CA ALA A 114 10.18 16.64 5.76
C ALA A 114 10.42 15.13 5.82
N GLU A 115 11.42 14.71 6.60
CA GLU A 115 11.76 13.30 6.75
C GLU A 115 10.64 12.47 7.41
N TRP A 116 10.52 11.21 7.00
CA TRP A 116 9.63 10.24 7.62
C TRP A 116 9.98 10.04 9.11
N LYS A 117 8.98 10.14 9.98
CA LYS A 117 9.14 10.02 11.44
C LYS A 117 8.44 8.81 12.06
N GLY A 118 7.65 8.08 11.29
CA GLY A 118 6.94 6.89 11.77
C GLY A 118 7.85 5.67 11.86
N ALA A 119 7.25 4.48 11.90
CA ALA A 119 7.99 3.23 12.02
C ALA A 119 8.97 3.05 10.83
N GLN A 120 10.20 2.65 11.14
CA GLN A 120 11.23 2.33 10.15
C GLN A 120 11.45 0.82 10.13
N PRO A 121 10.72 0.07 9.27
CA PRO A 121 10.88 -1.37 9.20
C PRO A 121 12.31 -1.72 8.75
N VAL A 122 12.91 -2.73 9.40
CA VAL A 122 14.24 -3.20 9.03
C VAL A 122 14.18 -3.80 7.62
N PRO A 123 14.92 -3.25 6.64
CA PRO A 123 14.90 -3.75 5.28
C PRO A 123 15.29 -5.22 5.22
N ARG A 124 14.62 -5.97 4.35
CA ARG A 124 14.86 -7.38 4.08
C ARG A 124 15.36 -7.58 2.66
N ARG A 125 16.16 -8.62 2.47
CA ARG A 125 16.58 -9.12 1.16
C ARG A 125 16.43 -10.64 1.12
N ALA A 126 16.45 -11.22 -0.07
CA ALA A 126 16.52 -12.68 -0.19
C ALA A 126 17.81 -13.19 0.46
N VAL A 127 17.72 -14.34 1.13
CA VAL A 127 18.91 -15.11 1.53
C VAL A 127 19.67 -15.52 0.27
N ASP A 128 21.00 -15.58 0.35
CA ASP A 128 21.83 -15.93 -0.80
C ASP A 128 21.39 -17.27 -1.43
N GLY A 129 21.33 -17.29 -2.77
CA GLY A 129 20.83 -18.43 -3.55
C GLY A 129 19.32 -18.70 -3.47
N ARG A 130 18.52 -17.89 -2.76
CA ARG A 130 17.05 -18.02 -2.70
C ARG A 130 16.35 -17.02 -3.62
N THR A 131 15.18 -17.39 -4.13
CA THR A 131 14.30 -16.51 -4.90
C THR A 131 12.99 -16.32 -4.15
N VAL A 132 12.57 -15.06 -3.98
CA VAL A 132 11.46 -14.69 -3.08
C VAL A 132 10.22 -14.16 -3.82
N THR A 133 10.14 -14.42 -5.13
CA THR A 133 9.04 -13.90 -5.97
C THR A 133 7.84 -14.84 -5.94
N GLN A 134 6.63 -14.28 -6.05
CA GLN A 134 5.39 -15.07 -6.12
C GLN A 134 5.41 -16.05 -7.29
N MET A 135 5.99 -15.68 -8.44
CA MET A 135 6.20 -16.57 -9.59
C MET A 135 7.12 -17.75 -9.26
N HIS A 136 8.16 -17.55 -8.45
CA HIS A 136 9.04 -18.65 -8.04
C HIS A 136 8.27 -19.66 -7.18
N TYR A 137 7.57 -19.21 -6.14
CA TYR A 137 6.76 -20.09 -5.29
C TYR A 137 5.70 -20.84 -6.12
N ALA A 138 4.98 -20.12 -6.98
CA ALA A 138 3.94 -20.69 -7.83
C ALA A 138 4.43 -21.84 -8.71
N ARG A 139 5.62 -21.68 -9.32
CA ARG A 139 6.26 -22.70 -10.18
C ARG A 139 6.77 -23.91 -9.40
N GLN A 140 7.02 -23.77 -8.09
CA GLN A 140 7.34 -24.87 -7.19
C GLN A 140 6.09 -25.56 -6.63
N GLY A 141 4.88 -25.15 -7.05
CA GLY A 141 3.63 -25.69 -6.51
C GLY A 141 3.29 -25.16 -5.12
N VAL A 142 3.98 -24.12 -4.64
CA VAL A 142 3.76 -23.55 -3.31
C VAL A 142 2.66 -22.49 -3.40
N ILE A 143 1.62 -22.64 -2.57
CA ILE A 143 0.62 -21.62 -2.29
C ILE A 143 1.14 -20.74 -1.15
N THR A 144 1.23 -19.43 -1.38
CA THR A 144 1.61 -18.45 -0.36
C THR A 144 0.39 -17.85 0.35
N PRO A 145 0.55 -17.24 1.54
CA PRO A 145 -0.51 -16.44 2.15
C PRO A 145 -1.01 -15.31 1.24
N GLU A 146 -0.12 -14.70 0.43
CA GLU A 146 -0.55 -13.71 -0.56
C GLU A 146 -1.46 -14.30 -1.63
N MET A 147 -1.21 -15.53 -2.10
CA MET A 147 -2.08 -16.22 -3.07
C MET A 147 -3.45 -16.54 -2.46
N GLN A 148 -3.49 -17.00 -1.20
CA GLN A 148 -4.74 -17.25 -0.49
C GLN A 148 -5.54 -15.97 -0.28
N PHE A 149 -4.86 -14.88 0.11
CA PHE A 149 -5.49 -13.57 0.27
C PHE A 149 -6.15 -13.11 -1.04
N VAL A 150 -5.45 -13.15 -2.18
CA VAL A 150 -6.05 -12.72 -3.45
C VAL A 150 -7.13 -13.69 -3.96
N ALA A 151 -7.03 -14.99 -3.67
CA ALA A 151 -8.07 -15.96 -4.02
C ALA A 151 -9.40 -15.62 -3.34
N LEU A 152 -9.37 -15.32 -2.04
CA LEU A 152 -10.53 -14.84 -1.29
C LEU A 152 -11.02 -13.49 -1.81
N ARG A 153 -10.11 -12.57 -2.12
CA ARG A 153 -10.44 -11.23 -2.64
C ARG A 153 -11.13 -11.26 -4.01
N GLU A 154 -10.74 -12.20 -4.86
CA GLU A 154 -11.32 -12.43 -6.19
C GLU A 154 -12.47 -13.45 -6.19
N ASN A 155 -12.79 -14.03 -5.03
CA ASN A 155 -13.79 -15.09 -4.88
C ASN A 155 -13.55 -16.27 -5.86
N CYS A 156 -12.32 -16.79 -5.88
CA CYS A 156 -11.92 -17.88 -6.77
C CYS A 156 -11.06 -18.91 -6.04
N ASP A 157 -10.78 -20.03 -6.71
CA ASP A 157 -9.90 -21.08 -6.20
C ASP A 157 -8.44 -20.60 -6.14
N VAL A 158 -7.74 -20.89 -5.05
CA VAL A 158 -6.33 -20.53 -4.87
C VAL A 158 -5.40 -21.23 -5.88
N GLU A 159 -5.79 -22.39 -6.40
CA GLU A 159 -5.04 -23.06 -7.48
C GLU A 159 -5.17 -22.34 -8.82
N LEU A 160 -6.28 -21.63 -9.07
CA LEU A 160 -6.37 -20.73 -10.24
C LEU A 160 -5.34 -19.61 -10.11
N VAL A 161 -5.24 -18.99 -8.94
CA VAL A 161 -4.24 -17.95 -8.63
C VAL A 161 -2.83 -18.48 -8.85
N ARG A 162 -2.48 -19.60 -8.20
CA ARG A 162 -1.13 -20.19 -8.29
C ARG A 162 -0.78 -20.57 -9.72
N SER A 163 -1.70 -21.22 -10.46
CA SER A 163 -1.43 -21.64 -11.84
C SER A 163 -1.24 -20.47 -12.80
N GLU A 164 -2.07 -19.42 -12.72
CA GLU A 164 -1.94 -18.22 -13.55
C GLU A 164 -0.64 -17.45 -13.25
N VAL A 165 -0.23 -17.39 -11.98
CA VAL A 165 1.06 -16.77 -11.59
C VAL A 165 2.24 -17.61 -12.05
N ALA A 166 2.16 -18.95 -11.96
CA ALA A 166 3.22 -19.84 -12.46
C ALA A 166 3.41 -19.74 -13.98
N ALA A 167 2.29 -19.64 -14.71
CA ALA A 167 2.26 -19.47 -16.16
C ALA A 167 2.72 -18.08 -16.62
N GLY A 168 2.73 -17.08 -15.71
CA GLY A 168 3.06 -15.70 -16.05
C GLY A 168 1.90 -14.94 -16.71
N HIS A 169 0.67 -15.44 -16.58
CA HIS A 169 -0.55 -14.76 -17.04
C HIS A 169 -1.09 -13.77 -16.00
N ALA A 170 -0.64 -13.91 -14.75
CA ALA A 170 -0.96 -13.00 -13.67
C ALA A 170 0.24 -12.70 -12.78
N ILE A 171 0.19 -11.58 -12.06
CA ILE A 171 1.21 -11.13 -11.10
C ILE A 171 0.58 -10.65 -9.80
N ILE A 172 1.32 -10.79 -8.70
CA ILE A 172 0.97 -10.27 -7.37
C ILE A 172 2.10 -9.28 -6.97
N PRO A 173 1.93 -7.96 -7.20
CA PRO A 173 2.99 -6.97 -7.01
C PRO A 173 3.12 -6.56 -5.54
N ASN A 174 3.85 -7.36 -4.76
CA ASN A 174 3.92 -7.20 -3.31
C ASN A 174 5.36 -7.38 -2.80
N ASN A 175 6.19 -6.33 -2.96
CA ASN A 175 7.58 -6.31 -2.52
C ASN A 175 7.70 -6.70 -1.03
N ILE A 176 8.74 -7.46 -0.68
CA ILE A 176 9.04 -7.88 0.70
C ILE A 176 9.31 -6.70 1.65
N ASN A 177 9.62 -5.52 1.13
CA ASN A 177 9.83 -4.27 1.88
C ASN A 177 8.62 -3.33 1.85
N HIS A 178 7.47 -3.80 1.36
CA HIS A 178 6.17 -3.13 1.48
C HIS A 178 5.16 -4.04 2.21
N PRO A 179 5.44 -4.43 3.47
CA PRO A 179 4.58 -5.33 4.24
C PRO A 179 3.22 -4.74 4.62
N GLU A 180 3.02 -3.44 4.44
CA GLU A 180 1.77 -2.72 4.67
C GLU A 180 0.73 -2.98 3.56
N SER A 181 1.18 -3.32 2.35
CA SER A 181 0.30 -3.51 1.19
C SER A 181 -0.60 -4.75 1.32
N GLU A 182 -1.91 -4.57 1.13
CA GLU A 182 -2.86 -5.65 0.96
C GLU A 182 -2.64 -6.35 -0.38
N PRO A 183 -2.44 -7.68 -0.43
CA PRO A 183 -2.22 -8.39 -1.68
C PRO A 183 -3.37 -8.21 -2.67
N MET A 184 -3.03 -8.00 -3.93
CA MET A 184 -3.96 -7.97 -5.05
C MET A 184 -3.30 -8.64 -6.26
N ILE A 185 -4.12 -9.06 -7.23
CA ILE A 185 -3.65 -9.78 -8.41
C ILE A 185 -4.04 -9.04 -9.70
N ILE A 186 -3.11 -9.00 -10.65
CA ILE A 186 -3.31 -8.43 -11.98
C ILE A 186 -3.15 -9.55 -13.00
N GLY A 187 -4.22 -9.86 -13.74
CA GLY A 187 -4.22 -10.89 -14.78
C GLY A 187 -5.58 -11.00 -15.45
N LYS A 188 -5.63 -11.58 -16.66
CA LYS A 188 -6.85 -11.63 -17.48
C LYS A 188 -7.99 -12.46 -16.85
N ALA A 189 -7.65 -13.43 -16.02
CA ALA A 189 -8.61 -14.31 -15.34
C ALA A 189 -9.31 -13.65 -14.13
N PHE A 190 -8.88 -12.46 -13.72
CA PHE A 190 -9.32 -11.77 -12.50
C PHE A 190 -10.07 -10.49 -12.82
N LEU A 191 -10.66 -9.83 -11.82
CA LEU A 191 -11.29 -8.52 -12.01
C LEU A 191 -10.31 -7.53 -12.67
N VAL A 192 -10.83 -6.64 -13.51
CA VAL A 192 -10.02 -5.55 -14.09
C VAL A 192 -9.57 -4.64 -12.95
N LYS A 193 -8.29 -4.27 -12.98
CA LYS A 193 -7.66 -3.42 -11.97
C LYS A 193 -7.36 -2.04 -12.53
N ILE A 194 -7.47 -1.01 -11.71
CA ILE A 194 -7.21 0.37 -12.10
C ILE A 194 -6.04 0.96 -11.31
N ASN A 195 -5.28 1.84 -11.98
CA ASN A 195 -4.15 2.53 -11.39
C ASN A 195 -4.44 4.05 -11.32
N ALA A 196 -4.10 4.67 -10.21
CA ALA A 196 -4.06 6.13 -10.11
C ALA A 196 -2.62 6.64 -10.12
N ASN A 197 -2.35 7.71 -10.87
CA ASN A 197 -1.06 8.37 -10.86
C ASN A 197 -1.11 9.57 -9.92
N ILE A 198 -0.15 9.63 -9.01
CA ILE A 198 0.11 10.78 -8.12
C ILE A 198 1.57 11.20 -8.28
N GLY A 199 2.01 12.18 -7.51
CA GLY A 199 3.39 12.65 -7.54
C GLY A 199 3.47 14.17 -7.46
N ASN A 200 4.49 14.62 -6.74
CA ASN A 200 4.85 16.02 -6.71
C ASN A 200 5.36 16.49 -8.08
N SER A 201 5.24 17.79 -8.32
CA SER A 201 5.86 18.44 -9.48
C SER A 201 6.80 19.54 -9.00
N ALA A 202 7.74 19.93 -9.85
CA ALA A 202 8.65 21.05 -9.59
C ALA A 202 7.96 22.40 -9.29
N VAL A 203 6.65 22.52 -9.56
CA VAL A 203 5.90 23.77 -9.43
C VAL A 203 4.97 23.76 -8.23
N THR A 204 4.39 22.62 -7.88
CA THR A 204 3.45 22.46 -6.77
C THR A 204 3.41 21.01 -6.27
N SER A 205 3.58 20.80 -4.96
CA SER A 205 2.80 19.93 -4.06
C SER A 205 3.60 19.68 -2.76
N SER A 206 2.91 19.46 -1.64
CA SER A 206 3.54 19.06 -0.37
C SER A 206 3.43 17.56 -0.10
N ILE A 207 4.26 17.02 0.79
CA ILE A 207 4.19 15.60 1.19
C ILE A 207 2.80 15.24 1.75
N ALA A 208 2.18 16.13 2.53
CA ALA A 208 0.84 15.92 3.06
C ALA A 208 -0.19 15.77 1.94
N GLU A 209 -0.13 16.64 0.92
CA GLU A 209 -1.01 16.55 -0.25
C GLU A 209 -0.82 15.25 -1.03
N GLU A 210 0.42 14.74 -1.15
CA GLU A 210 0.66 13.47 -1.84
C GLU A 210 0.08 12.26 -1.06
N VAL A 211 0.19 12.28 0.27
CA VAL A 211 -0.48 11.26 1.11
C VAL A 211 -1.99 11.36 1.02
N ASP A 212 -2.55 12.58 1.01
CA ASP A 212 -3.98 12.80 0.83
C ASP A 212 -4.47 12.30 -0.53
N LYS A 213 -3.72 12.54 -1.61
CA LYS A 213 -4.02 12.01 -2.96
C LYS A 213 -4.01 10.48 -2.97
N LEU A 214 -3.06 9.84 -2.29
CA LEU A 214 -2.99 8.39 -2.14
C LEU A 214 -4.23 7.84 -1.41
N GLN A 215 -4.58 8.41 -0.26
CA GLN A 215 -5.76 8.00 0.50
C GLN A 215 -7.05 8.22 -0.29
N TRP A 216 -7.15 9.36 -0.98
CA TRP A 216 -8.28 9.67 -1.84
C TRP A 216 -8.43 8.68 -3.01
N ALA A 217 -7.35 8.41 -3.73
CA ALA A 217 -7.36 7.49 -4.86
C ALA A 217 -7.78 6.08 -4.43
N THR A 218 -7.20 5.56 -3.35
CA THR A 218 -7.51 4.23 -2.83
C THR A 218 -8.92 4.14 -2.24
N GLN A 219 -9.42 5.21 -1.61
CA GLN A 219 -10.81 5.31 -1.16
C GLN A 219 -11.81 5.15 -2.31
N TRP A 220 -11.49 5.68 -3.49
CA TRP A 220 -12.36 5.66 -4.66
C TRP A 220 -12.08 4.51 -5.64
N GLY A 221 -11.29 3.51 -5.24
CA GLY A 221 -11.15 2.26 -6.00
C GLY A 221 -9.82 2.05 -6.70
N ALA A 222 -8.80 2.90 -6.51
CA ALA A 222 -7.50 2.66 -7.10
C ALA A 222 -6.86 1.38 -6.51
N ASP A 223 -6.65 0.37 -7.36
CA ASP A 223 -6.06 -0.92 -6.98
C ASP A 223 -4.54 -0.85 -6.82
N THR A 224 -3.91 0.06 -7.56
CA THR A 224 -2.50 0.41 -7.46
C THR A 224 -2.34 1.92 -7.58
N VAL A 225 -1.23 2.43 -7.05
CA VAL A 225 -0.89 3.85 -7.21
C VAL A 225 0.54 3.95 -7.73
N MET A 226 0.78 4.83 -8.71
CA MET A 226 2.14 5.16 -9.14
C MET A 226 2.55 6.52 -8.61
N ASP A 227 3.70 6.55 -7.93
CA ASP A 227 4.44 7.77 -7.65
C ASP A 227 5.24 8.17 -8.89
N LEU A 228 4.77 9.23 -9.56
CA LEU A 228 5.42 9.84 -10.72
C LEU A 228 6.08 11.18 -10.36
N SER A 229 6.44 11.38 -9.09
CA SER A 229 7.16 12.55 -8.61
C SER A 229 8.37 12.91 -9.46
N THR A 230 8.53 14.20 -9.72
CA THR A 230 9.70 14.79 -10.40
C THR A 230 10.24 16.00 -9.63
N GLY A 231 11.51 16.35 -9.84
CA GLY A 231 12.16 17.45 -9.10
C GLY A 231 12.70 17.05 -7.73
N ASP A 232 12.48 17.91 -6.73
CA ASP A 232 13.04 17.76 -5.39
C ASP A 232 12.20 16.82 -4.49
N ASP A 233 12.83 16.31 -3.42
CA ASP A 233 12.20 15.53 -2.34
C ASP A 233 11.47 14.24 -2.78
N ILE A 234 11.86 13.67 -3.93
CA ILE A 234 11.27 12.43 -4.49
C ILE A 234 11.39 11.26 -3.50
N HIS A 235 12.59 11.03 -2.96
CA HIS A 235 12.82 9.88 -2.09
C HIS A 235 12.04 10.00 -0.78
N THR A 236 12.06 11.19 -0.21
CA THR A 236 11.35 11.52 1.03
C THR A 236 9.86 11.35 0.85
N THR A 237 9.27 11.98 -0.18
CA THR A 237 7.85 11.86 -0.51
C THR A 237 7.43 10.40 -0.66
N ARG A 238 8.24 9.60 -1.37
CA ARG A 238 7.94 8.19 -1.59
C ARG A 238 7.95 7.35 -0.31
N GLU A 239 8.82 7.66 0.64
CA GLU A 239 8.83 6.96 1.93
C GLU A 239 7.50 7.17 2.65
N TRP A 240 6.99 8.41 2.70
CA TRP A 240 5.66 8.71 3.24
C TRP A 240 4.57 7.94 2.51
N LEU A 241 4.62 7.88 1.17
CA LEU A 241 3.63 7.16 0.36
C LEU A 241 3.64 5.65 0.63
N ILE A 242 4.81 5.00 0.63
CA ILE A 242 4.91 3.54 0.81
C ILE A 242 4.42 3.15 2.21
N ARG A 243 4.84 3.87 3.25
CA ARG A 243 4.47 3.58 4.65
C ARG A 243 2.98 3.81 4.92
N ASN A 244 2.30 4.63 4.11
CA ASN A 244 0.87 4.91 4.22
C ASN A 244 0.00 4.19 3.19
N SER A 245 0.58 3.41 2.27
CA SER A 245 -0.16 2.80 1.17
C SER A 245 -0.63 1.38 1.50
N PRO A 246 -1.96 1.12 1.50
CA PRO A 246 -2.51 -0.22 1.59
C PRO A 246 -2.47 -0.95 0.23
N VAL A 247 -2.12 -0.28 -0.85
CA VAL A 247 -2.05 -0.84 -2.21
C VAL A 247 -0.61 -0.86 -2.75
N PRO A 248 -0.30 -1.68 -3.75
CA PRO A 248 1.00 -1.65 -4.41
C PRO A 248 1.37 -0.26 -4.94
N ILE A 249 2.61 0.16 -4.69
CA ILE A 249 3.19 1.41 -5.22
C ILE A 249 4.11 1.11 -6.41
N GLY A 250 3.80 1.70 -7.56
CA GLY A 250 4.65 1.73 -8.74
C GLY A 250 5.48 3.01 -8.83
N THR A 251 6.59 2.96 -9.56
CA THR A 251 7.46 4.12 -9.83
C THR A 251 8.04 4.04 -11.23
N VAL A 252 8.60 5.14 -11.72
CA VAL A 252 9.42 5.18 -12.94
C VAL A 252 10.87 5.53 -12.52
N PRO A 253 11.75 4.53 -12.30
CA PRO A 253 13.06 4.76 -11.67
C PRO A 253 13.95 5.78 -12.40
N ILE A 254 13.77 5.93 -13.72
CA ILE A 254 14.56 6.87 -14.53
C ILE A 254 14.29 8.34 -14.15
N TYR A 255 13.11 8.68 -13.62
CA TYR A 255 12.80 10.06 -13.21
C TYR A 255 13.72 10.50 -12.06
N GLN A 256 13.81 9.69 -11.01
CA GLN A 256 14.71 9.98 -9.89
C GLN A 256 16.19 9.90 -10.29
N ALA A 257 16.54 9.00 -11.22
CA ALA A 257 17.92 8.91 -11.71
C ALA A 257 18.34 10.18 -12.49
N LEU A 258 17.42 10.77 -13.25
CA LEU A 258 17.68 12.00 -14.01
C LEU A 258 17.86 13.22 -13.09
N GLU A 259 17.16 13.29 -11.96
CA GLU A 259 17.33 14.38 -10.99
C GLU A 259 18.69 14.35 -10.25
N LYS A 260 19.38 13.21 -10.28
CA LYS A 260 20.70 13.04 -9.65
C LYS A 260 21.86 13.53 -10.51
N VAL A 261 21.64 13.81 -11.80
CA VAL A 261 22.69 14.22 -12.75
C VAL A 261 22.67 15.71 -13.02
#